data_AF-A0A6P8QW14-F1
#
_entry.id   AF-A0A6P8QW14-F1
#
_cell.length_a   1.000
_cell.length_b   1.000
_cell.length_c   1.000
_cell.angle_alpha   90.00
_cell.angle_beta   90.00
_cell.angle_gamma   90.00
#
_symmetry.space_group_name_H-M   'P 1'
#
loop_
_entity.id
_entity.type
_entity.pdbx_description
1 polymer ?
#
loop_
_entity_poly.entity_id
_entity_poly.type
_entity_poly.pdbx_seq_one_letter_code
_entity_poly.pdbx_strand_id
1 'polypeptide(L)'
;MKFAYKKRRFFLGTGSLRSEIPPALISLREALIIAGAQLLDLDLSDNAFGPDEILADSLSICHKKSRALGKPLTLKVFVAGRNRLENDSATALAEAFKVIGTLEEVHMPQNDINHAGISALAESFQANPLLRIINLNDNTFTNRGAVAMAEALKTLRQVEVINFGGSLVRSKGALAIAESIKEGLHKLKELNLSFCEIKCDADVAVAEALEDRVELEKLDLNGNCLGEEGCDQEILDDFNMANVLGPLSDDEEEDDDDDEDDDDDDEEEEQEDDDVEEQEEEIKAKSLIHHLRKSCILISWGT
;
A
#
# COMPACT_ATOMS: atom_id res chain seq x y z
N MET A 1 -13.40 -32.41 -21.02
CA MET A 1 -12.61 -31.28 -20.50
C MET A 1 -11.48 -31.82 -19.64
N LYS A 2 -10.23 -31.69 -20.08
CA LYS A 2 -9.05 -32.11 -19.30
C LYS A 2 -8.69 -30.97 -18.34
N PHE A 3 -9.10 -31.11 -17.08
CA PHE A 3 -8.57 -30.26 -16.00
C PHE A 3 -7.15 -30.74 -15.67
N ALA A 4 -6.14 -29.98 -16.10
CA ALA A 4 -4.76 -30.22 -15.71
C ALA A 4 -4.56 -29.75 -14.25
N TYR A 5 -4.65 -30.70 -13.32
CA TYR A 5 -4.29 -30.55 -11.92
C TYR A 5 -2.80 -30.19 -11.78
N LYS A 6 -2.48 -28.90 -11.65
CA LYS A 6 -1.17 -28.49 -11.08
C LYS A 6 -1.08 -27.10 -10.44
N LYS A 7 -2.17 -26.33 -10.32
CA LYS A 7 -2.18 -25.09 -9.51
C LYS A 7 -3.41 -25.11 -8.60
N ARG A 8 -3.19 -25.09 -7.28
CA ARG A 8 -4.25 -25.04 -6.24
C ARG A 8 -4.79 -23.60 -6.10
N ARG A 9 -5.11 -22.99 -7.23
CA ARG A 9 -5.53 -21.60 -7.36
C ARG A 9 -6.94 -21.57 -7.92
N PHE A 10 -7.83 -20.85 -7.25
CA PHE A 10 -9.18 -20.61 -7.74
C PHE A 10 -9.28 -19.16 -8.24
N PHE A 11 -9.84 -18.99 -9.43
CA PHE A 11 -10.09 -17.70 -10.05
C PHE A 11 -11.58 -17.63 -10.40
N LEU A 12 -12.24 -16.55 -9.98
CA LEU A 12 -13.61 -16.25 -10.37
C LEU A 12 -13.59 -15.09 -11.37
N GLY A 13 -14.05 -15.34 -12.60
CA GLY A 13 -13.99 -14.36 -13.69
C GLY A 13 -15.10 -13.31 -13.64
N THR A 14 -14.79 -12.16 -14.25
CA THR A 14 -15.68 -11.01 -14.44
C THR A 14 -17.04 -11.45 -14.98
N GLY A 15 -18.10 -11.30 -14.18
CA GLY A 15 -19.49 -11.60 -14.58
C GLY A 15 -20.21 -12.69 -13.77
N SER A 16 -19.59 -13.24 -12.73
CA SER A 16 -20.30 -14.12 -11.79
C SER A 16 -21.31 -13.33 -10.97
N LEU A 17 -22.55 -13.81 -10.84
CA LEU A 17 -23.59 -13.16 -10.04
C LEU A 17 -23.21 -13.20 -8.55
N ARG A 18 -23.42 -12.11 -7.81
CA ARG A 18 -23.15 -12.02 -6.35
C ARG A 18 -23.77 -13.18 -5.56
N SER A 19 -24.94 -13.66 -5.98
CA SER A 19 -25.66 -14.79 -5.37
C SER A 19 -25.03 -16.16 -5.64
N GLU A 20 -24.20 -16.31 -6.68
CA GLU A 20 -23.58 -17.57 -7.06
C GLU A 20 -22.24 -17.81 -6.35
N ILE A 21 -21.68 -16.78 -5.73
CA ILE A 21 -20.36 -16.79 -5.12
C ILE A 21 -20.32 -17.66 -3.85
N PRO A 22 -21.24 -17.53 -2.88
CA PRO A 22 -21.25 -18.43 -1.73
C PRO A 22 -21.44 -19.90 -2.13
N PRO A 23 -22.41 -20.26 -3.01
CA PRO A 23 -22.52 -21.62 -3.53
C PRO A 23 -21.28 -22.11 -4.27
N ALA A 24 -20.63 -21.26 -5.08
CA ALA A 24 -19.43 -21.61 -5.83
C ALA A 24 -18.25 -21.91 -4.89
N LEU A 25 -18.01 -21.08 -3.87
CA LEU A 25 -16.95 -21.31 -2.88
C LEU A 25 -17.22 -22.55 -2.02
N ILE A 26 -18.48 -22.80 -1.65
CA ILE A 26 -18.87 -24.03 -0.93
C ILE A 26 -18.65 -25.26 -1.82
N SER A 27 -19.09 -25.22 -3.07
CA SER A 27 -18.95 -26.34 -4.01
C SER A 27 -17.49 -26.64 -4.34
N LEU A 28 -16.68 -25.59 -4.53
CA LEU A 28 -15.24 -25.69 -4.70
C LEU A 28 -14.59 -26.35 -3.49
N ARG A 29 -14.92 -25.90 -2.28
CA ARG A 29 -14.43 -26.50 -1.05
C ARG A 29 -14.78 -27.99 -0.98
N GLU A 30 -16.03 -28.35 -1.24
CA GLU A 30 -16.49 -29.74 -1.21
C GLU A 30 -15.73 -30.60 -2.22
N ALA A 31 -15.55 -30.10 -3.45
CA ALA A 31 -14.74 -30.76 -4.47
C ALA A 31 -13.28 -30.93 -4.03
N LEU A 32 -12.68 -29.92 -3.39
CA LEU A 32 -11.31 -29.99 -2.86
C LEU A 32 -11.18 -31.02 -1.74
N ILE A 33 -12.16 -31.10 -0.84
CA ILE A 33 -12.17 -32.10 0.25
C ILE A 33 -12.25 -33.52 -0.31
N ILE A 34 -13.16 -33.76 -1.26
CA ILE A 34 -13.30 -35.07 -1.95
C ILE A 34 -11.99 -35.44 -2.65
N ALA A 35 -11.35 -34.46 -3.30
CA ALA A 35 -10.07 -34.66 -3.97
C ALA A 35 -8.86 -34.75 -3.00
N GLY A 36 -9.05 -34.50 -1.69
CA GLY A 36 -7.96 -34.43 -0.72
C GLY A 36 -7.01 -33.25 -0.91
N ALA A 37 -7.41 -32.23 -1.67
CA ALA A 37 -6.66 -31.02 -1.94
C ALA A 37 -7.02 -29.89 -0.95
N GLN A 38 -6.16 -28.88 -0.85
CA GLN A 38 -6.39 -27.66 -0.07
C GLN A 38 -6.39 -26.46 -1.00
N LEU A 39 -7.27 -25.49 -0.74
CA LEU A 39 -7.23 -24.18 -1.40
C LEU A 39 -6.13 -23.35 -0.74
N LEU A 40 -5.12 -22.98 -1.51
CA LEU A 40 -3.99 -22.17 -1.02
C LEU A 40 -4.09 -20.75 -1.57
N ASP A 41 -4.48 -20.61 -2.83
CA ASP A 41 -4.58 -19.31 -3.50
C ASP A 41 -6.03 -19.07 -3.92
N LEU A 42 -6.59 -17.94 -3.51
CA LEU A 42 -7.93 -17.50 -3.88
C LEU A 42 -7.83 -16.12 -4.52
N ASP A 43 -8.17 -16.05 -5.80
CA ASP A 43 -8.27 -14.81 -6.56
C ASP A 43 -9.71 -14.55 -6.97
N LEU A 44 -10.22 -13.42 -6.51
CA LEU A 44 -11.57 -12.95 -6.68
C LEU A 44 -11.59 -11.51 -7.20
N SER A 45 -10.52 -11.07 -7.87
CA SER A 45 -10.44 -9.72 -8.42
C SER A 45 -11.49 -9.48 -9.52
N ASP A 46 -11.91 -8.23 -9.67
CA ASP A 46 -12.81 -7.77 -10.74
C ASP A 46 -14.21 -8.44 -10.74
N ASN A 47 -14.76 -8.76 -9.57
CA ASN A 47 -16.08 -9.38 -9.41
C ASN A 47 -17.19 -8.42 -8.91
N ALA A 48 -16.86 -7.13 -8.71
CA ALA A 48 -17.82 -6.11 -8.29
C ALA A 48 -18.71 -6.53 -7.10
N PHE A 49 -18.09 -7.15 -6.08
CA PHE A 49 -18.79 -7.60 -4.87
C PHE A 49 -19.57 -6.48 -4.20
N GLY A 50 -19.06 -5.25 -4.27
CA GLY A 50 -19.64 -4.12 -3.55
C GLY A 50 -19.35 -4.21 -2.05
N PRO A 51 -19.96 -3.31 -1.27
CA PRO A 51 -19.76 -3.22 0.18
C PRO A 51 -20.34 -4.40 0.98
N ASP A 52 -21.03 -5.32 0.31
CA ASP A 52 -21.74 -6.42 0.95
C ASP A 52 -20.76 -7.42 1.60
N GLU A 53 -21.08 -7.87 2.81
CA GLU A 53 -20.27 -8.82 3.58
C GLU A 53 -20.26 -10.26 3.00
N ILE A 54 -20.90 -10.48 1.85
CA ILE A 54 -21.09 -11.80 1.21
C ILE A 54 -19.77 -12.54 1.06
N LEU A 55 -18.69 -11.83 0.73
CA LEU A 55 -17.38 -12.44 0.54
C LEU A 55 -16.80 -12.96 1.86
N ALA A 56 -16.85 -12.13 2.91
CA ALA A 56 -16.40 -12.48 4.25
C ALA A 56 -17.24 -13.61 4.86
N ASP A 57 -18.56 -13.54 4.70
CA ASP A 57 -19.49 -14.57 5.13
C ASP A 57 -19.21 -15.90 4.45
N SER A 58 -19.01 -15.88 3.13
CA SER A 58 -18.68 -17.08 2.36
C SER A 58 -17.38 -17.72 2.84
N LEU A 59 -16.33 -16.91 3.08
CA LEU A 59 -15.07 -17.38 3.63
C LEU A 59 -15.23 -17.95 5.04
N SER A 60 -15.98 -17.27 5.90
CA SER A 60 -16.26 -17.70 7.28
C SER A 60 -17.04 -19.01 7.32
N ILE A 61 -18.09 -19.14 6.50
CA ILE A 61 -18.88 -20.36 6.36
C ILE A 61 -18.00 -21.49 5.82
N CYS A 62 -17.19 -21.20 4.79
CA CYS A 62 -16.24 -22.15 4.22
C CYS A 62 -15.27 -22.67 5.28
N HIS A 63 -14.64 -21.77 6.05
CA HIS A 63 -13.73 -22.12 7.14
C HIS A 63 -14.42 -22.96 8.22
N LYS A 64 -15.58 -22.53 8.75
CA LYS A 64 -16.36 -23.25 9.78
C LYS A 64 -16.71 -24.67 9.33
N LYS A 65 -17.24 -24.81 8.11
CA LYS A 65 -17.56 -26.14 7.55
C LYS A 65 -16.30 -26.97 7.31
N SER A 66 -15.20 -26.37 6.83
CA SER A 66 -13.93 -27.10 6.59
C SER A 66 -13.35 -27.65 7.89
N ARG A 67 -13.36 -26.83 8.94
CA ARG A 67 -12.94 -27.20 10.29
C ARG A 67 -13.78 -28.34 10.87
N ALA A 68 -15.10 -28.32 10.67
CA ALA A 68 -15.99 -29.41 11.11
C ALA A 68 -15.68 -30.77 10.46
N LEU A 69 -15.09 -30.77 9.26
CA LEU A 69 -14.66 -31.99 8.56
C LEU A 69 -13.21 -32.40 8.86
N GLY A 70 -12.55 -31.77 9.83
CA GLY A 70 -11.19 -32.12 10.26
C GLY A 70 -10.07 -31.64 9.33
N LYS A 71 -10.38 -30.81 8.33
CA LYS A 71 -9.40 -30.20 7.43
C LYS A 71 -9.65 -28.68 7.39
N PRO A 72 -9.08 -27.89 8.32
CA PRO A 72 -9.28 -26.44 8.31
C PRO A 72 -8.79 -25.83 7.00
N LEU A 73 -9.41 -24.72 6.61
CA LEU A 73 -9.01 -23.95 5.42
C LEU A 73 -7.65 -23.32 5.70
N THR A 74 -6.64 -23.67 4.91
CA THR A 74 -5.26 -23.16 5.01
C THR A 74 -4.97 -22.22 3.85
N LEU A 75 -5.70 -21.11 3.80
CA LEU A 75 -5.56 -20.11 2.74
C LEU A 75 -4.26 -19.34 2.96
N LYS A 76 -3.41 -19.26 1.93
CA LYS A 76 -2.13 -18.57 1.96
C LYS A 76 -2.18 -17.25 1.20
N VAL A 77 -2.75 -17.28 0.00
CA VAL A 77 -2.82 -16.11 -0.89
C VAL A 77 -4.26 -15.70 -1.07
N PHE A 78 -4.57 -14.45 -0.74
CA PHE A 78 -5.88 -13.85 -0.97
C PHE A 78 -5.74 -12.63 -1.89
N VAL A 79 -6.42 -12.66 -3.02
CA VAL A 79 -6.45 -11.57 -4.00
C VAL A 79 -7.90 -11.18 -4.24
N ALA A 80 -8.21 -9.90 -4.03
CA ALA A 80 -9.53 -9.34 -4.26
C ALA A 80 -9.42 -7.87 -4.67
N GLY A 81 -8.76 -7.58 -5.79
CA GLY A 81 -8.67 -6.21 -6.32
C GLY A 81 -9.94 -5.76 -7.06
N ARG A 82 -10.19 -4.45 -7.13
CA ARG A 82 -11.28 -3.85 -7.94
C ARG A 82 -12.66 -4.43 -7.69
N ASN A 83 -13.00 -4.61 -6.42
CA ASN A 83 -14.28 -5.18 -6.01
C ASN A 83 -15.19 -4.18 -5.31
N ARG A 84 -14.70 -2.96 -5.04
CA ARG A 84 -15.43 -1.93 -4.28
C ARG A 84 -15.94 -2.49 -2.95
N LEU A 85 -15.03 -3.11 -2.19
CA LEU A 85 -15.36 -3.76 -0.93
C LEU A 85 -15.74 -2.75 0.17
N GLU A 86 -15.23 -1.52 0.08
CA GLU A 86 -15.48 -0.47 1.07
C GLU A 86 -15.20 -0.96 2.52
N ASN A 87 -15.70 -0.28 3.54
CA ASN A 87 -15.30 -0.57 4.94
C ASN A 87 -16.00 -1.79 5.54
N ASP A 88 -17.27 -1.99 5.23
CA ASP A 88 -18.09 -3.03 5.86
C ASP A 88 -17.57 -4.41 5.46
N SER A 89 -17.38 -4.63 4.15
CA SER A 89 -16.76 -5.88 3.69
C SER A 89 -15.30 -6.00 4.14
N ALA A 90 -14.52 -4.93 4.22
CA ALA A 90 -13.14 -5.01 4.72
C ALA A 90 -13.09 -5.42 6.20
N THR A 91 -14.01 -4.90 7.01
CA THR A 91 -14.14 -5.24 8.44
C THR A 91 -14.56 -6.69 8.62
N ALA A 92 -15.56 -7.15 7.86
CA ALA A 92 -15.97 -8.55 7.88
C ALA A 92 -14.85 -9.49 7.40
N LEU A 93 -14.08 -9.08 6.37
CA LEU A 93 -12.91 -9.83 5.90
C LEU A 93 -11.82 -9.90 6.97
N ALA A 94 -11.58 -8.80 7.70
CA ALA A 94 -10.63 -8.77 8.80
C ALA A 94 -11.00 -9.80 9.89
N GLU A 95 -12.27 -9.95 10.23
CA GLU A 95 -12.72 -11.00 11.17
C GLU A 95 -12.45 -12.41 10.61
N ALA A 96 -12.71 -12.63 9.33
CA ALA A 96 -12.41 -13.90 8.68
C ALA A 96 -10.89 -14.20 8.68
N PHE A 97 -10.05 -13.21 8.40
CA PHE A 97 -8.59 -13.32 8.39
C PHE A 97 -8.01 -13.61 9.78
N LYS A 98 -8.59 -13.03 10.84
CA LYS A 98 -8.24 -13.35 12.24
C LYS A 98 -8.44 -14.84 12.54
N VAL A 99 -9.49 -15.45 11.98
CA VAL A 99 -9.82 -16.87 12.18
C VAL A 99 -8.97 -17.80 11.31
N ILE A 100 -8.62 -17.37 10.09
CA ILE A 100 -7.83 -18.19 9.15
C ILE A 100 -6.37 -18.32 9.61
N GLY A 101 -5.74 -17.23 10.05
CA GLY A 101 -4.41 -17.22 10.71
C GLY A 101 -3.24 -17.84 9.91
N THR A 102 -3.42 -18.08 8.61
CA THR A 102 -2.47 -18.81 7.74
C THR A 102 -2.08 -18.03 6.49
N LEU A 103 -2.47 -16.75 6.40
CA LEU A 103 -2.20 -15.90 5.25
C LEU A 103 -0.71 -15.56 5.15
N GLU A 104 -0.20 -15.64 3.93
CA GLU A 104 1.16 -15.29 3.52
C GLU A 104 1.13 -14.08 2.56
N GLU A 105 0.07 -13.92 1.75
CA GLU A 105 -0.04 -12.83 0.77
C GLU A 105 -1.48 -12.28 0.73
N VAL A 106 -1.62 -10.96 0.82
CA VAL A 106 -2.90 -10.25 0.70
C VAL A 106 -2.78 -9.15 -0.34
N HIS A 107 -3.64 -9.21 -1.35
CA HIS A 107 -3.73 -8.23 -2.43
C HIS A 107 -5.18 -7.72 -2.53
N MET A 108 -5.43 -6.50 -2.06
CA MET A 108 -6.75 -5.88 -2.15
C MET A 108 -6.67 -4.45 -2.70
N PRO A 109 -6.00 -4.23 -3.86
CA PRO A 109 -5.89 -2.89 -4.42
C PRO A 109 -7.24 -2.38 -4.96
N GLN A 110 -7.44 -1.06 -4.98
CA GLN A 110 -8.58 -0.40 -5.63
C GLN A 110 -9.94 -0.92 -5.10
N ASN A 111 -10.17 -0.83 -3.80
CA ASN A 111 -11.42 -1.30 -3.18
C ASN A 111 -12.20 -0.22 -2.43
N ASP A 112 -11.79 1.05 -2.54
CA ASP A 112 -12.39 2.18 -1.83
C ASP A 112 -12.48 1.96 -0.31
N ILE A 113 -11.51 1.22 0.25
CA ILE A 113 -11.44 0.97 1.70
C ILE A 113 -10.85 2.19 2.37
N ASN A 114 -11.52 2.75 3.37
CA ASN A 114 -11.01 3.91 4.10
C ASN A 114 -10.34 3.50 5.43
N HIS A 115 -9.84 4.50 6.16
CA HIS A 115 -9.13 4.34 7.42
C HIS A 115 -9.78 3.38 8.43
N ALA A 116 -11.12 3.29 8.48
CA ALA A 116 -11.83 2.37 9.38
C ALA A 116 -11.62 0.90 8.96
N GLY A 117 -11.83 0.59 7.68
CA GLY A 117 -11.57 -0.75 7.14
C GLY A 117 -10.09 -1.12 7.16
N ILE A 118 -9.19 -0.17 6.88
CA ILE A 118 -7.75 -0.38 6.97
C ILE A 118 -7.32 -0.71 8.40
N SER A 119 -7.87 -0.01 9.41
CA SER A 119 -7.57 -0.30 10.82
C SER A 119 -8.02 -1.71 11.20
N ALA A 120 -9.20 -2.14 10.75
CA ALA A 120 -9.68 -3.50 10.98
C ALA A 120 -8.77 -4.54 10.31
N LEU A 121 -8.35 -4.30 9.06
CA LEU A 121 -7.40 -5.16 8.35
C LEU A 121 -6.06 -5.24 9.08
N ALA A 122 -5.52 -4.10 9.54
CA ALA A 122 -4.28 -4.03 10.30
C ALA A 122 -4.32 -4.92 11.55
N GLU A 123 -5.40 -4.85 12.34
CA GLU A 123 -5.60 -5.74 13.49
C GLU A 123 -5.64 -7.22 13.09
N SER A 124 -6.25 -7.53 11.94
CA SER A 124 -6.32 -8.92 11.46
C SER A 124 -4.98 -9.47 11.00
N PHE A 125 -4.13 -8.62 10.45
CA PHE A 125 -2.82 -9.02 9.97
C PHE A 125 -1.90 -9.43 11.12
N GLN A 126 -2.03 -8.84 12.31
CA GLN A 126 -1.31 -9.27 13.51
C GLN A 126 -1.56 -10.75 13.88
N ALA A 127 -2.71 -11.32 13.50
CA ALA A 127 -3.02 -12.73 13.69
C ALA A 127 -2.38 -13.66 12.63
N ASN A 128 -1.71 -13.09 11.62
CA ASN A 128 -1.10 -13.79 10.49
C ASN A 128 0.42 -13.48 10.42
N PRO A 129 1.24 -14.07 11.31
CA PRO A 129 2.68 -13.75 11.41
C PRO A 129 3.51 -14.22 10.22
N LEU A 130 2.92 -15.00 9.30
CA LEU A 130 3.55 -15.49 8.08
C LEU A 130 3.33 -14.57 6.88
N LEU A 131 2.66 -13.41 7.06
CA LEU A 131 2.48 -12.43 5.99
C LEU A 131 3.82 -11.95 5.44
N ARG A 132 3.96 -12.06 4.13
CA ARG A 132 5.10 -11.68 3.31
C ARG A 132 4.76 -10.54 2.35
N ILE A 133 3.55 -10.54 1.80
CA ILE A 133 3.14 -9.53 0.82
C ILE A 133 1.84 -8.87 1.29
N ILE A 134 1.87 -7.54 1.37
CA ILE A 134 0.70 -6.71 1.65
C ILE A 134 0.58 -5.67 0.55
N ASN A 135 -0.44 -5.81 -0.28
CA ASN A 135 -0.78 -4.85 -1.32
C ASN A 135 -2.19 -4.30 -1.08
N LEU A 136 -2.25 -3.05 -0.67
CA LEU A 136 -3.47 -2.28 -0.43
C LEU A 136 -3.44 -0.96 -1.22
N ASN A 137 -2.79 -0.96 -2.39
CA ASN A 137 -2.68 0.19 -3.30
C ASN A 137 -4.05 0.78 -3.66
N ASP A 138 -4.15 2.08 -3.85
CA ASP A 138 -5.37 2.83 -4.15
C ASP A 138 -6.50 2.53 -3.15
N ASN A 139 -6.23 2.65 -1.86
CA ASN A 139 -7.25 2.65 -0.79
C ASN A 139 -7.00 3.84 0.14
N THR A 140 -8.02 4.41 0.78
CA THR A 140 -7.89 5.67 1.52
C THR A 140 -7.43 5.45 2.98
N PHE A 141 -6.14 5.26 3.23
CA PHE A 141 -5.61 5.01 4.59
C PHE A 141 -5.82 6.21 5.51
N THR A 142 -5.53 7.42 5.04
CA THR A 142 -5.32 8.62 5.87
C THR A 142 -4.24 8.42 6.93
N ASN A 143 -3.90 9.46 7.69
CA ASN A 143 -3.00 9.36 8.85
C ASN A 143 -3.42 8.24 9.83
N ARG A 144 -4.73 8.08 10.07
CA ARG A 144 -5.23 7.16 11.10
C ARG A 144 -5.05 5.70 10.71
N GLY A 145 -5.40 5.34 9.48
CA GLY A 145 -5.25 3.97 8.97
C GLY A 145 -3.77 3.61 8.79
N ALA A 146 -2.94 4.56 8.36
CA ALA A 146 -1.50 4.35 8.22
C ALA A 146 -0.80 4.08 9.56
N VAL A 147 -1.11 4.85 10.61
CA VAL A 147 -0.57 4.60 11.96
C VAL A 147 -1.00 3.22 12.47
N ALA A 148 -2.28 2.84 12.30
CA ALA A 148 -2.76 1.52 12.70
C ALA A 148 -2.05 0.38 11.92
N MET A 149 -1.81 0.58 10.62
CA MET A 149 -1.05 -0.38 9.82
C MET A 149 0.41 -0.46 10.26
N ALA A 150 1.06 0.67 10.57
CA ALA A 150 2.42 0.71 11.09
C ALA A 150 2.56 -0.06 12.41
N GLU A 151 1.59 0.09 13.33
CA GLU A 151 1.55 -0.70 14.57
C GLU A 151 1.44 -2.20 14.29
N ALA A 152 0.61 -2.60 13.33
CA ALA A 152 0.51 -4.00 12.93
C ALA A 152 1.82 -4.52 12.32
N LEU A 153 2.48 -3.73 11.46
CA LEU A 153 3.73 -4.08 10.80
C LEU A 153 4.87 -4.40 11.78
N LYS A 154 4.91 -3.77 12.97
CA LYS A 154 5.89 -4.09 14.04
C LYS A 154 5.87 -5.57 14.47
N THR A 155 4.73 -6.24 14.29
CA THR A 155 4.54 -7.66 14.60
C THR A 155 4.91 -8.59 13.42
N LEU A 156 4.90 -8.09 12.19
CA LEU A 156 5.01 -8.89 10.96
C LEU A 156 6.44 -9.00 10.45
N ARG A 157 7.25 -9.83 11.12
CA ARG A 157 8.70 -9.96 10.86
C ARG A 157 9.06 -10.65 9.53
N GLN A 158 8.09 -11.17 8.78
CA GLN A 158 8.31 -11.87 7.51
C GLN A 158 7.94 -11.04 6.27
N VAL A 159 7.51 -9.79 6.44
CA VAL A 159 7.08 -8.95 5.32
C VAL A 159 8.27 -8.64 4.41
N GLU A 160 8.08 -8.94 3.13
CA GLU A 160 9.02 -8.73 2.04
C GLU A 160 8.55 -7.63 1.09
N VAL A 161 7.24 -7.48 0.90
CA VAL A 161 6.66 -6.50 -0.05
C VAL A 161 5.53 -5.74 0.61
N ILE A 162 5.65 -4.42 0.62
CA ILE A 162 4.61 -3.49 1.05
C ILE A 162 4.26 -2.57 -0.11
N ASN A 163 2.99 -2.57 -0.52
CA ASN A 163 2.49 -1.66 -1.52
C ASN A 163 1.26 -0.91 -1.02
N PHE A 164 1.46 0.37 -0.69
CA PHE A 164 0.43 1.32 -0.28
C PHE A 164 0.39 2.54 -1.20
N GLY A 165 0.81 2.41 -2.46
CA GLY A 165 0.75 3.51 -3.41
C GLY A 165 -0.67 4.04 -3.60
N GLY A 166 -0.83 5.33 -3.86
CA GLY A 166 -2.14 5.97 -4.06
C GLY A 166 -3.03 5.96 -2.81
N SER A 167 -2.49 5.63 -1.63
CA SER A 167 -3.31 5.34 -0.46
C SER A 167 -3.48 6.47 0.57
N LEU A 168 -3.05 7.70 0.26
CA LEU A 168 -3.11 8.86 1.18
C LEU A 168 -2.51 8.55 2.57
N VAL A 169 -1.34 7.90 2.61
CA VAL A 169 -0.63 7.56 3.84
C VAL A 169 -0.27 8.84 4.63
N ARG A 170 0.09 9.91 3.91
CA ARG A 170 0.51 11.23 4.42
C ARG A 170 1.76 11.15 5.32
N SER A 171 2.36 12.31 5.61
CA SER A 171 3.62 12.40 6.36
C SER A 171 3.61 11.68 7.71
N LYS A 172 2.55 11.84 8.53
CA LYS A 172 2.47 11.17 9.84
C LYS A 172 2.40 9.64 9.71
N GLY A 173 1.70 9.14 8.69
CA GLY A 173 1.63 7.71 8.40
C GLY A 173 2.98 7.17 7.92
N ALA A 174 3.66 7.91 7.05
CA ALA A 174 4.96 7.54 6.50
C ALA A 174 6.03 7.48 7.61
N LEU A 175 6.07 8.44 8.53
CA LEU A 175 6.95 8.43 9.70
C LEU A 175 6.71 7.19 10.58
N ALA A 176 5.45 6.85 10.86
CA ALA A 176 5.13 5.65 11.64
C ALA A 176 5.56 4.36 10.93
N ILE A 177 5.40 4.29 9.59
CA ILE A 177 5.89 3.17 8.80
C ILE A 177 7.42 3.11 8.86
N ALA A 178 8.12 4.23 8.73
CA ALA A 178 9.58 4.31 8.84
C ALA A 178 10.09 3.78 10.20
N GLU A 179 9.43 4.14 11.31
CA GLU A 179 9.71 3.57 12.63
C GLU A 179 9.50 2.05 12.66
N SER A 180 8.37 1.56 12.11
CA SER A 180 8.07 0.13 12.06
C SER A 180 9.12 -0.66 11.25
N ILE A 181 9.66 -0.05 10.19
CA ILE A 181 10.74 -0.61 9.39
C ILE A 181 12.00 -0.72 10.24
N LYS A 182 12.43 0.39 10.88
CA LYS A 182 13.60 0.46 11.78
C LYS A 182 13.53 -0.64 12.87
N GLU A 183 12.35 -0.84 13.47
CA GLU A 183 12.16 -1.80 14.56
C GLU A 183 12.22 -3.30 14.18
N GLY A 184 11.99 -3.69 12.91
CA GLY A 184 11.82 -5.12 12.67
C GLY A 184 11.65 -5.69 11.27
N LEU A 185 11.48 -4.88 10.24
CA LEU A 185 11.19 -5.38 8.89
C LEU A 185 12.48 -5.68 8.11
N HIS A 186 13.32 -6.59 8.62
CA HIS A 186 14.65 -6.86 8.06
C HIS A 186 14.65 -7.54 6.69
N LYS A 187 13.53 -8.17 6.33
CA LYS A 187 13.36 -8.90 5.07
C LYS A 187 12.67 -8.07 3.98
N LEU A 188 12.44 -6.78 4.22
CA LEU A 188 11.75 -5.92 3.28
C LEU A 188 12.59 -5.75 2.01
N LYS A 189 12.02 -6.15 0.89
CA LYS A 189 12.61 -6.07 -0.46
C LYS A 189 12.00 -4.97 -1.29
N GLU A 190 10.70 -4.74 -1.13
CA GLU A 190 9.98 -3.74 -1.89
C GLU A 190 9.09 -2.89 -0.97
N LEU A 191 9.25 -1.57 -1.03
CA LEU A 191 8.35 -0.60 -0.43
C LEU A 191 7.83 0.36 -1.50
N ASN A 192 6.51 0.45 -1.63
CA ASN A 192 5.86 1.44 -2.46
C ASN A 192 4.93 2.34 -1.63
N LEU A 193 5.28 3.62 -1.56
CA LEU A 193 4.50 4.72 -0.99
C LEU A 193 4.35 5.87 -2.00
N SER A 194 4.26 5.54 -3.30
CA SER A 194 4.03 6.52 -4.36
C SER A 194 2.65 7.18 -4.24
N PHE A 195 2.49 8.45 -4.61
CA PHE A 195 1.20 9.16 -4.64
C PHE A 195 0.46 9.10 -3.30
N CYS A 196 1.18 9.31 -2.20
CA CYS A 196 0.68 9.20 -0.84
C CYS A 196 0.52 10.54 -0.11
N GLU A 197 0.76 11.68 -0.76
CA GLU A 197 0.77 13.04 -0.15
C GLU A 197 1.79 13.12 1.01
N ILE A 198 2.98 12.56 0.82
CA ILE A 198 4.07 12.62 1.80
C ILE A 198 4.89 13.90 1.54
N LYS A 199 5.26 14.62 2.61
CA LYS A 199 6.16 15.79 2.54
C LYS A 199 7.62 15.36 2.62
N CYS A 200 8.53 16.25 2.19
CA CYS A 200 9.98 16.05 2.14
C CYS A 200 10.54 15.40 3.41
N ASP A 201 10.32 16.00 4.57
CA ASP A 201 10.77 15.59 5.91
C ASP A 201 10.38 14.14 6.26
N ALA A 202 9.16 13.71 5.90
CA ALA A 202 8.75 12.32 6.10
C ALA A 202 9.32 11.36 5.05
N ASP A 203 9.54 11.80 3.81
CA ASP A 203 10.21 11.01 2.78
C ASP A 203 11.69 10.75 3.15
N VAL A 204 12.38 11.74 3.73
CA VAL A 204 13.76 11.57 4.27
C VAL A 204 13.77 10.47 5.33
N ALA A 205 12.86 10.53 6.29
CA ALA A 205 12.79 9.56 7.37
C ALA A 205 12.53 8.13 6.88
N VAL A 206 11.72 7.96 5.82
CA VAL A 206 11.52 6.66 5.16
C VAL A 206 12.80 6.18 4.49
N ALA A 207 13.52 7.06 3.79
CA ALA A 207 14.79 6.73 3.15
C ALA A 207 15.86 6.32 4.19
N GLU A 208 15.97 7.04 5.30
CA GLU A 208 16.88 6.70 6.40
C GLU A 208 16.54 5.37 7.07
N ALA A 209 15.24 5.06 7.23
CA ALA A 209 14.82 3.77 7.79
C ALA A 209 15.27 2.56 6.95
N LEU A 210 15.54 2.80 5.67
CA LEU A 210 15.86 1.79 4.67
C LEU A 210 17.36 1.69 4.36
N GLU A 211 18.20 2.63 4.82
CA GLU A 211 19.64 2.65 4.55
C GLU A 211 20.35 1.35 4.97
N ASP A 212 20.01 0.82 6.14
CA ASP A 212 20.63 -0.39 6.69
C ASP A 212 20.12 -1.71 6.06
N ARG A 213 19.25 -1.65 5.04
CA ARG A 213 18.56 -2.83 4.51
C ARG A 213 19.28 -3.41 3.29
N VAL A 214 20.04 -4.47 3.54
CA VAL A 214 20.82 -5.20 2.52
C VAL A 214 19.95 -5.94 1.50
N GLU A 215 18.71 -6.31 1.88
CA GLU A 215 17.79 -7.06 1.01
C GLU A 215 16.85 -6.16 0.19
N LEU A 216 16.95 -4.82 0.30
CA LEU A 216 16.06 -3.91 -0.41
C LEU A 216 16.38 -3.88 -1.91
N GLU A 217 15.39 -4.20 -2.73
CA GLU A 217 15.49 -4.24 -4.19
C GLU A 217 14.79 -3.03 -4.83
N LYS A 218 13.68 -2.57 -4.25
CA LYS A 218 12.83 -1.50 -4.80
C LYS A 218 12.28 -0.55 -3.74
N LEU A 219 12.40 0.75 -4.00
CA LEU A 219 11.77 1.81 -3.22
C LEU A 219 11.07 2.77 -4.18
N ASP A 220 9.77 2.96 -4.00
CA ASP A 220 8.96 3.84 -4.83
C ASP A 220 8.30 4.91 -3.95
N LEU A 221 8.71 6.17 -4.16
CA LEU A 221 8.23 7.38 -3.48
C LEU A 221 7.74 8.44 -4.50
N ASN A 222 7.47 8.03 -5.75
CA ASN A 222 7.04 8.97 -6.80
C ASN A 222 5.74 9.71 -6.45
N GLY A 223 5.56 10.93 -6.96
CA GLY A 223 4.26 11.62 -6.90
C GLY A 223 3.81 12.01 -5.49
N ASN A 224 4.74 12.08 -4.55
CA ASN A 224 4.53 12.69 -3.23
C ASN A 224 4.69 14.22 -3.33
N CYS A 225 4.29 14.94 -2.28
CA CYS A 225 4.40 16.39 -2.20
C CYS A 225 5.84 16.80 -1.89
N LEU A 226 6.72 16.58 -2.85
CA LEU A 226 7.89 17.41 -3.05
C LEU A 226 7.29 18.71 -3.61
N GLY A 227 7.10 19.71 -2.76
CA GLY A 227 6.34 20.92 -3.12
C GLY A 227 6.85 21.60 -4.39
N GLU A 228 6.14 22.62 -4.86
CA GLU A 228 6.67 23.52 -5.92
C GLU A 228 8.00 24.20 -5.51
N GLU A 229 8.40 24.13 -4.24
CA GLU A 229 9.73 24.53 -3.72
C GLU A 229 10.75 23.36 -3.66
N GLY A 230 10.35 22.15 -4.08
CA GLY A 230 11.09 20.89 -3.96
C GLY A 230 11.96 20.52 -5.16
N CYS A 231 12.16 21.44 -6.09
CA CYS A 231 13.26 21.46 -7.04
C CYS A 231 13.45 22.92 -7.45
N ASP A 232 14.23 23.69 -6.68
CA ASP A 232 14.95 24.80 -7.30
C ASP A 232 15.64 24.26 -8.55
N GLN A 233 15.13 24.70 -9.70
CA GLN A 233 15.66 24.41 -11.03
C GLN A 233 17.17 24.73 -11.11
N GLU A 234 17.71 25.51 -10.18
CA GLU A 234 19.13 25.82 -10.03
C GLU A 234 20.02 24.61 -9.65
N ILE A 235 19.54 23.62 -8.88
CA ILE A 235 20.40 22.48 -8.47
C ILE A 235 20.55 21.44 -9.61
N LEU A 236 19.61 21.42 -10.56
CA LEU A 236 19.71 20.58 -11.77
C LEU A 236 20.65 21.18 -12.83
N ASP A 237 20.84 22.50 -12.84
CA ASP A 237 21.73 23.18 -13.78
C ASP A 237 23.22 23.11 -13.38
N ASP A 238 23.52 22.88 -12.10
CA ASP A 238 24.89 22.72 -11.61
C ASP A 238 25.53 21.35 -11.96
N PHE A 239 24.77 20.41 -12.54
CA PHE A 239 25.27 19.11 -12.98
C PHE A 239 24.98 18.80 -14.46
N ASN A 240 25.32 19.76 -15.34
CA ASN A 240 25.76 19.56 -16.73
C ASN A 240 25.16 18.34 -17.49
N MET A 241 23.84 18.35 -17.73
CA MET A 241 23.20 17.52 -18.76
C MET A 241 22.17 18.30 -19.60
N ALA A 242 22.53 19.53 -19.99
CA ALA A 242 21.75 20.41 -20.88
C ALA A 242 21.51 19.87 -22.32
N ASN A 243 21.81 18.60 -22.61
CA ASN A 243 21.68 18.01 -23.95
C ASN A 243 20.66 16.86 -24.05
N VAL A 244 19.84 16.60 -23.02
CA VAL A 244 18.86 15.48 -23.04
C VAL A 244 17.40 15.93 -22.85
N LEU A 245 17.15 17.20 -22.59
CA LEU A 245 15.78 17.73 -22.59
C LEU A 245 15.51 18.35 -23.97
N GLY A 246 14.71 17.66 -24.77
CA GLY A 246 14.20 18.20 -26.03
C GLY A 246 13.36 19.45 -25.76
N PRO A 247 13.27 20.41 -26.72
CA PRO A 247 12.61 21.67 -26.49
C PRO A 247 11.15 21.43 -26.10
N LEU A 248 10.78 21.87 -24.91
CA LEU A 248 9.41 21.94 -24.45
C LEU A 248 8.67 22.90 -25.39
N SER A 249 7.58 22.42 -25.96
CA SER A 249 6.66 23.24 -26.74
C SER A 249 5.88 24.11 -25.76
N ASP A 250 6.08 25.43 -25.84
CA ASP A 250 5.20 26.44 -25.26
C ASP A 250 3.78 26.22 -25.79
N ASP A 251 2.89 25.74 -24.93
CA ASP A 251 1.46 26.00 -25.06
C ASP A 251 1.10 26.89 -23.88
N GLU A 252 1.17 28.20 -24.12
CA GLU A 252 0.58 29.24 -23.28
C GLU A 252 -0.95 29.18 -23.45
N GLU A 253 -1.67 28.91 -22.37
CA GLU A 253 -3.02 29.48 -22.21
C GLU A 253 -2.99 30.39 -20.98
N GLU A 254 -3.00 31.70 -21.28
CA GLU A 254 -3.36 32.79 -20.37
C GLU A 254 -4.85 32.65 -20.05
N ASP A 255 -5.21 32.61 -18.76
CA ASP A 255 -6.53 33.03 -18.32
C ASP A 255 -6.33 34.03 -17.17
N ASP A 256 -6.48 35.31 -17.53
CA ASP A 256 -6.78 36.43 -16.65
C ASP A 256 -8.07 36.15 -15.89
N ASP A 257 -8.11 36.44 -14.58
CA ASP A 257 -9.25 37.14 -13.98
C ASP A 257 -8.82 37.73 -12.62
N ASP A 258 -8.87 39.06 -12.60
CA ASP A 258 -8.78 39.93 -11.43
C ASP A 258 -9.81 39.56 -10.36
N ASP A 259 -9.45 39.67 -9.08
CA ASP A 259 -10.32 40.30 -8.08
C ASP A 259 -9.46 40.74 -6.88
N GLU A 260 -9.40 42.07 -6.73
CA GLU A 260 -8.89 42.81 -5.58
C GLU A 260 -9.76 42.51 -4.34
N ASP A 261 -9.16 42.37 -3.16
CA ASP A 261 -9.68 43.00 -1.94
C ASP A 261 -8.58 43.05 -0.87
N ASP A 262 -8.35 44.28 -0.40
CA ASP A 262 -7.45 44.71 0.67
C ASP A 262 -7.76 44.01 2.01
N ASP A 263 -6.71 43.73 2.79
CA ASP A 263 -6.65 44.17 4.19
C ASP A 263 -5.20 44.06 4.69
N ASP A 264 -4.60 45.24 4.89
CA ASP A 264 -3.37 45.45 5.66
C ASP A 264 -3.59 44.99 7.11
N ASP A 265 -2.75 44.08 7.60
CA ASP A 265 -2.37 44.07 9.02
C ASP A 265 -0.87 43.70 9.11
N ASP A 266 -0.07 44.71 9.45
CA ASP A 266 1.33 44.60 9.85
C ASP A 266 1.45 43.73 11.12
N GLU A 267 1.95 42.50 10.99
CA GLU A 267 2.61 41.79 12.08
C GLU A 267 4.02 41.39 11.64
N GLU A 268 4.99 42.26 11.97
CA GLU A 268 6.40 41.90 12.02
C GLU A 268 6.58 40.83 13.12
N GLU A 269 6.56 39.54 12.76
CA GLU A 269 7.15 38.48 13.59
C GLU A 269 8.47 38.02 12.95
N GLU A 270 9.57 38.31 13.66
CA GLU A 270 10.90 37.79 13.40
C GLU A 270 10.87 36.24 13.41
N GLN A 271 10.91 35.61 12.23
CA GLN A 271 11.28 34.20 12.04
C GLN A 271 12.54 34.14 11.18
N GLU A 272 13.69 34.39 11.80
CA GLU A 272 14.98 33.96 11.27
C GLU A 272 15.53 32.95 12.29
N ASP A 273 15.37 31.65 11.99
CA ASP A 273 16.27 30.55 12.40
C ASP A 273 15.75 29.15 12.00
N ASP A 274 14.50 28.99 11.54
CA ASP A 274 13.94 27.67 11.14
C ASP A 274 14.28 27.26 9.67
N ASP A 275 14.53 28.22 8.76
CA ASP A 275 14.80 27.94 7.33
C ASP A 275 16.14 27.22 7.09
N VAL A 276 17.10 27.36 8.00
CA VAL A 276 18.44 26.74 7.85
C VAL A 276 18.39 25.26 8.23
N GLU A 277 17.57 24.88 9.21
CA GLU A 277 17.40 23.47 9.58
C GLU A 277 16.68 22.69 8.47
N GLU A 278 15.64 23.26 7.86
CA GLU A 278 14.93 22.63 6.74
C GLU A 278 15.83 22.44 5.50
N GLN A 279 16.65 23.44 5.15
CA GLN A 279 17.61 23.33 4.04
C GLN A 279 18.73 22.31 4.31
N GLU A 280 19.22 22.19 5.55
CA GLU A 280 20.22 21.18 5.90
C GLU A 280 19.66 19.76 5.83
N GLU A 281 18.43 19.54 6.28
CA GLU A 281 17.76 18.24 6.18
C GLU A 281 17.52 17.85 4.72
N GLU A 282 17.17 18.81 3.87
CA GLU A 282 16.99 18.59 2.45
C GLU A 282 18.30 18.20 1.73
N ILE A 283 19.42 18.87 2.04
CA ILE A 283 20.75 18.53 1.49
C ILE A 283 21.19 17.13 1.94
N LYS A 284 20.95 16.77 3.21
CA LYS A 284 21.22 15.41 3.72
C LYS A 284 20.35 14.37 3.03
N ALA A 285 19.07 14.68 2.80
CA ALA A 285 18.16 13.83 2.05
C ALA A 285 18.65 13.58 0.63
N LYS A 286 19.01 14.63 -0.11
CA LYS A 286 19.55 14.54 -1.49
C LYS A 286 20.83 13.69 -1.54
N SER A 287 21.72 13.83 -0.54
CA SER A 287 22.95 13.02 -0.41
C SER A 287 22.67 11.54 -0.12
N LEU A 288 21.74 11.26 0.79
CA LEU A 288 21.31 9.90 1.15
C LEU A 288 20.60 9.23 -0.04
N ILE A 289 19.75 9.96 -0.75
CA ILE A 289 19.06 9.50 -1.96
C ILE A 289 20.07 9.14 -3.05
N HIS A 290 21.12 9.95 -3.23
CA HIS A 290 22.22 9.63 -4.14
C HIS A 290 23.00 8.37 -3.72
N HIS A 291 23.16 8.15 -2.40
CA HIS A 291 23.77 6.94 -1.87
C HIS A 291 22.92 5.70 -2.17
N LEU A 292 21.61 5.77 -1.93
CA LEU A 292 20.67 4.68 -2.19
C LEU A 292 20.57 4.36 -3.70
N ARG A 293 20.59 5.37 -4.58
CA ARG A 293 20.63 5.19 -6.05
C ARG A 293 21.89 4.45 -6.51
N LYS A 294 23.04 4.64 -5.84
CA LYS A 294 24.29 3.94 -6.15
C LYS A 294 24.30 2.47 -5.70
N SER A 295 23.45 2.09 -4.76
CA SER A 295 23.38 0.75 -4.18
C SER A 295 22.55 -0.26 -5.01
N CYS A 296 22.24 0.03 -6.28
CA CYS A 296 21.41 -0.81 -7.17
C CYS A 296 19.95 -0.99 -6.73
N ILE A 297 19.43 -0.11 -5.88
CA ILE A 297 18.00 -0.04 -5.54
C ILE A 297 17.30 0.65 -6.71
N LEU A 298 16.23 0.05 -7.24
CA LEU A 298 15.35 0.71 -8.21
C LEU A 298 14.56 1.79 -7.45
N ILE A 299 15.08 3.01 -7.48
CA ILE A 299 14.41 4.17 -6.91
C ILE A 299 13.85 4.99 -8.05
N SER A 300 12.54 4.95 -8.21
CA SER A 300 11.85 5.85 -9.13
C SER A 300 11.50 7.12 -8.36
N TRP A 301 11.97 8.25 -8.89
CA TRP A 301 11.52 9.60 -8.54
C TRP A 301 11.11 10.26 -9.85
N GLY A 302 9.83 10.56 -10.00
CA GLY A 302 9.26 11.31 -11.09
C GLY A 302 8.75 12.62 -10.50
N THR A 303 9.24 13.70 -11.09
CA THR A 303 8.66 15.04 -11.03
C THR A 303 7.20 15.01 -11.45
#